data_AF-A0A7C5JQ16-F1
#
_entry.id   AF-A0A7C5JQ16-F1
#
_cell.length_a   1.000
_cell.length_b   1.000
_cell.length_c   1.000
_cell.angle_alpha   90.00
_cell.angle_beta   90.00
_cell.angle_gamma   90.00
#
_symmetry.space_group_name_H-M   'P 1'
#
loop_
_entity.id
_entity.type
_entity.pdbx_description
1 polymer ?
#
loop_
_entity_poly.entity_id
_entity_poly.type
_entity_poly.pdbx_seq_one_letter_code
_entity_poly.pdbx_strand_id
1 'polypeptide(L)' 'VERGGILSHGAIVARDFGIPAVVCPSATRLIEEDQLVRLDGNTGKITVIEKIPEGQNNA' A
#
# COMPACT_ATOMS: atom_id res chain seq x y z
N VAL A 1 -4.27 2.10 -4.47
CA VAL A 1 -4.24 2.99 -5.66
C VAL A 1 -4.55 4.42 -5.25
N GLU A 2 -3.98 5.42 -5.93
CA GLU A 2 -4.17 6.83 -5.55
C GLU A 2 -5.55 7.37 -5.95
N ARG A 3 -6.08 6.90 -7.08
CA ARG A 3 -7.41 7.25 -7.58
C ARG A 3 -8.17 5.99 -7.93
N GLY A 4 -9.46 5.98 -7.64
CA GLY A 4 -10.34 4.85 -7.92
C GLY A 4 -11.48 4.76 -6.92
N GLY A 5 -12.35 3.78 -7.17
CA GLY A 5 -13.41 3.38 -6.25
C GLY A 5 -13.50 1.85 -6.22
N ILE A 6 -14.51 1.31 -5.55
CA ILE A 6 -14.69 -0.12 -5.37
C ILE A 6 -14.79 -0.92 -6.69
N LEU A 7 -15.23 -0.27 -7.78
CA LEU A 7 -15.35 -0.85 -9.12
C LEU A 7 -14.23 -0.42 -10.08
N SER A 8 -13.16 0.19 -9.57
CA SER A 8 -12.03 0.57 -10.43
C SER A 8 -11.24 -0.65 -10.90
N HIS A 9 -10.55 -0.52 -12.04
CA HIS A 9 -9.69 -1.57 -12.58
C HIS A 9 -8.72 -2.12 -11.52
N GLY A 10 -8.07 -1.23 -10.75
CA GLY A 10 -7.17 -1.65 -9.68
C GLY A 10 -7.85 -2.43 -8.54
N ALA A 11 -9.10 -2.10 -8.20
CA ALA A 11 -9.87 -2.82 -7.18
C ALA A 11 -10.37 -4.18 -7.66
N ILE A 12 -10.78 -4.28 -8.94
CA ILE A 12 -11.21 -5.55 -9.55
C ILE A 12 -10.03 -6.51 -9.65
N VAL A 13 -8.91 -6.05 -10.23
CA VAL A 13 -7.70 -6.84 -10.38
C VAL A 13 -7.20 -7.35 -9.02
N ALA A 14 -7.15 -6.50 -7.99
CA ALA A 14 -6.73 -6.93 -6.65
C ALA A 14 -7.60 -8.08 -6.09
N ARG A 15 -8.91 -8.07 -6.35
CA ARG A 15 -9.83 -9.14 -5.93
C ARG A 15 -9.59 -10.43 -6.71
N ASP A 16 -9.34 -10.34 -8.00
CA ASP A 16 -9.02 -11.51 -8.84
C ASP A 16 -7.72 -12.19 -8.40
N PHE A 17 -6.74 -11.40 -7.95
CA PHE A 17 -5.47 -11.90 -7.41
C PHE A 17 -5.53 -12.27 -5.91
N GLY A 18 -6.65 -12.06 -5.23
CA GLY A 18 -6.80 -12.36 -3.80
C GLY A 18 -5.91 -11.51 -2.88
N ILE A 19 -5.46 -10.35 -3.36
CA ILE A 19 -4.58 -9.44 -2.60
C ILE A 19 -5.39 -8.29 -2.00
N PRO A 20 -5.10 -7.86 -0.77
CA PRO A 20 -5.77 -6.73 -0.15
C PRO A 20 -5.38 -5.43 -0.88
N ALA A 21 -6.37 -4.59 -1.17
CA ALA A 21 -6.13 -3.29 -1.81
C ALA A 21 -6.94 -2.17 -1.13
N VAL A 22 -6.32 -1.01 -0.99
CA VAL A 22 -6.93 0.21 -0.44
C VAL A 22 -6.76 1.35 -1.44
N VAL A 23 -7.81 2.14 -1.61
CA VAL A 23 -7.75 3.42 -2.33
C VAL A 23 -7.40 4.51 -1.33
N CYS A 24 -6.28 5.20 -1.53
CA CYS A 24 -5.82 6.25 -0.64
C CYS A 24 -5.34 7.44 -1.48
N PRO A 25 -6.08 8.55 -1.51
CA PRO A 25 -5.64 9.78 -2.16
C PRO A 25 -4.30 10.25 -1.57
N SER A 26 -3.39 10.71 -2.45
CA SER A 26 -2.06 11.20 -2.06
C SER A 26 -1.16 10.16 -1.36
N ALA A 27 -1.43 8.87 -1.50
CA ALA A 27 -0.63 7.80 -0.88
C ALA A 27 0.86 7.90 -1.23
N THR A 28 1.19 8.26 -2.47
CA THR A 28 2.56 8.44 -2.98
C THR A 28 3.32 9.59 -2.31
N ARG A 29 2.61 10.54 -1.68
CA ARG A 29 3.19 11.64 -0.91
C ARG A 29 3.29 11.32 0.58
N LEU A 30 2.45 10.40 1.06
CA LEU A 30 2.37 10.01 2.48
C LEU A 30 3.30 8.84 2.82
N ILE A 31 3.62 8.01 1.84
CA ILE A 31 4.47 6.83 1.98
C ILE A 31 5.77 7.12 1.27
N GLU A 32 6.87 7.13 2.02
CA GLU A 32 8.21 7.31 1.45
C GLU A 32 8.74 5.99 0.88
N GLU A 33 9.79 6.09 0.05
CA GLU A 33 10.55 4.93 -0.41
C GLU A 33 11.18 4.19 0.78
N ASP A 34 11.38 2.88 0.60
CA ASP A 34 11.91 1.96 1.63
C ASP A 34 11.09 1.93 2.93
N GLN A 35 9.85 2.36 2.89
CA GLN A 35 8.97 2.34 4.04
C GLN A 35 8.15 1.05 4.08
N LEU A 36 8.28 0.29 5.17
CA LEU A 36 7.43 -0.86 5.44
C LEU A 36 6.06 -0.37 5.94
N VAL A 37 5.03 -0.74 5.19
CA VAL A 37 3.65 -0.39 5.50
C VAL A 37 2.78 -1.64 5.64
N ARG A 38 1.87 -1.62 6.60
CA ARG A 38 0.81 -2.61 6.76
C ARG A 38 -0.47 -2.09 6.13
N LEU A 39 -1.12 -2.94 5.36
CA LEU A 39 -2.37 -2.62 4.67
C LEU A 39 -3.47 -3.57 5.15
N ASP A 40 -4.59 -3.00 5.61
CA ASP A 40 -5.81 -3.71 5.95
C ASP A 40 -6.89 -3.37 4.93
N GLY A 41 -7.10 -4.29 3.98
CA GLY A 41 -8.10 -4.15 2.93
C GLY A 41 -9.55 -4.26 3.40
N ASN A 42 -9.79 -4.75 4.62
CA ASN A 42 -11.15 -4.91 5.17
C ASN A 42 -11.62 -3.63 5.85
N THR A 43 -10.74 -2.95 6.60
CA THR A 43 -11.06 -1.67 7.25
C THR A 43 -10.65 -0.45 6.43
N GLY A 44 -9.87 -0.64 5.37
CA GLY A 44 -9.35 0.46 4.54
C GLY A 44 -8.20 1.24 5.20
N LYS A 45 -7.52 0.64 6.19
CA LYS A 45 -6.46 1.32 6.94
C LYS A 45 -5.08 0.96 6.41
N ILE A 46 -4.21 1.96 6.42
CA ILE A 46 -2.79 1.84 6.11
C ILE A 46 -2.03 2.30 7.35
N THR A 47 -1.02 1.54 7.78
CA THR A 47 -0.20 1.84 8.96
C THR A 47 1.27 1.74 8.58
N VAL A 48 2.03 2.78 8.88
CA VAL A 48 3.48 2.79 8.71
C VAL A 48 4.12 2.06 9.88
N ILE A 49 4.95 1.05 9.61
CA ILE A 49 5.62 0.25 10.65
C ILE A 49 7.03 0.78 10.87
N GLU A 50 7.86 0.77 9.83
CA GLU A 50 9.28 1.13 9.94
C GLU A 50 9.80 1.64 8.59
N LYS A 51 10.87 2.44 8.62
CA LYS A 51 11.66 2.77 7.45
C LYS A 51 12.84 1.82 7.41
N ILE A 52 12.99 1.07 6.33
CA ILE A 52 14.16 0.22 6.11
C ILE A 52 15.33 1.18 5.86
N PRO A 53 16.34 1.24 6.75
CA PRO A 53 17.50 2.08 6.50
C PRO A 53 18.27 1.52 5.31
N GLU A 54 18.43 2.32 4.24
CA GLU A 54 19.41 2.07 3.18
C GLU A 54 20.82 1.99 3.83
N GLY A 55 21.29 0.78 4.11
CA GLY A 55 22.57 0.58 4.77
C GLY A 55 22.90 -0.79 5.37
N GLN A 56 22.03 -1.80 5.33
CA GLN A 56 22.34 -3.16 5.81
C GLN A 56 22.26 -4.22 4.71
N ASN A 57 22.96 -4.02 3.59
CA ASN A 57 23.33 -5.12 2.70
C ASN A 57 24.85 -5.17 2.57
N ASN A 58 25.50 -5.73 3.60
CA ASN A 58 26.86 -6.30 3.59
C ASN A 58 27.14 -6.95 4.96
N ALA A 59 26.79 -8.23 5.11
CA ALA A 59 27.42 -9.15 6.05
C ALA A 59 27.31 -10.57 5.52
#